data_AF-A0A8R1IHG4-F1
#
_entry.id   AF-A0A8R1IHG4-F1
#
_cell.length_a   1.000
_cell.length_b   1.000
_cell.length_c   1.000
_cell.angle_alpha   90.00
_cell.angle_beta   90.00
_cell.angle_gamma   90.00
#
_symmetry.space_group_name_H-M   'P 1'
#
loop_
_entity.id
_entity.type
_entity.pdbx_description
1 polymer ?
#
loop_
_entity_poly.entity_id
_entity_poly.type
_entity_poly.pdbx_seq_one_letter_code
_entity_poly.pdbx_strand_id
1 'polypeptide(L)'
;MGPFRVRNDGEQVVRNPWTWNRNLREPSRTFSTFLSQIANIIYLDAPAGVGYSYYNATRKVFNDDEVAQDNFDALKLWFTKFPERKGNELYVMGESYGGTYVPMLSAKITEASDVFPNFKGMLIGNGCVDDKINFNTNINYQYYHAVVDER
;
A
#
# COMPACT_ATOMS: atom_id res chain seq x y z
N MET A 1 3.87 -0.37 9.39
CA MET A 1 2.39 -0.36 9.43
C MET A 1 1.79 -1.69 9.92
N GLY A 2 2.39 -2.83 9.58
CA GLY A 2 1.88 -4.17 9.93
C GLY A 2 1.67 -4.46 11.43
N PRO A 3 0.89 -5.51 11.74
CA PRO A 3 0.49 -5.90 13.10
C PRO A 3 1.64 -6.39 13.96
N PHE A 4 2.73 -6.84 13.34
CA PHE A 4 3.89 -7.39 14.02
C PHE A 4 5.19 -6.81 13.46
N ARG A 5 6.27 -6.96 14.23
CA ARG A 5 7.65 -6.65 13.82
C ARG A 5 8.53 -7.86 14.12
N VAL A 6 9.44 -8.16 13.21
CA VAL A 6 10.48 -9.16 13.42
C VAL A 6 11.62 -8.54 14.25
N ARG A 7 12.20 -9.29 15.17
CA ARG A 7 13.34 -8.91 16.01
C ARG A 7 14.35 -10.06 16.07
N ASN A 8 15.57 -9.72 16.51
CA ASN A 8 16.66 -10.68 16.72
C ASN A 8 16.84 -11.58 15.49
N ASP A 9 17.03 -10.98 14.33
CA ASP A 9 17.31 -11.68 13.07
C ASP A 9 16.31 -12.79 12.68
N GLY A 10 15.05 -12.67 13.11
CA GLY A 10 14.00 -13.63 12.80
C GLY A 10 13.56 -14.52 13.96
N GLU A 11 14.27 -14.49 15.09
CA GLU A 11 13.94 -15.34 16.24
C GLU A 11 12.63 -14.94 16.93
N GLN A 12 12.24 -13.67 16.84
CA GLN A 12 11.06 -13.16 17.54
C GLN A 12 10.15 -12.36 16.61
N VAL A 13 8.84 -12.55 16.81
CA VAL A 13 7.79 -11.75 16.19
C VAL A 13 6.99 -11.07 17.30
N VAL A 14 7.10 -9.75 17.40
CA VAL A 14 6.46 -8.96 18.46
C VAL A 14 5.34 -8.09 17.92
N ARG A 15 4.28 -7.89 18.72
CA ARG A 15 3.14 -7.06 18.32
C ARG A 15 3.56 -5.59 18.19
N ASN A 16 3.10 -4.94 17.12
CA ASN A 16 3.25 -3.50 16.91
C ASN A 16 2.06 -2.75 17.54
N PRO A 17 2.25 -1.96 18.62
CA PRO A 17 1.16 -1.20 19.25
C PRO A 17 0.64 -0.06 18.35
N TRP A 18 1.42 0.34 17.35
CA TRP A 18 1.09 1.39 16.39
C TRP A 18 0.65 0.83 15.03
N THR A 19 0.13 -0.40 15.01
CA THR A 19 -0.33 -0.99 13.76
C THR A 19 -1.59 -0.31 13.24
N TRP A 20 -1.70 -0.21 11.92
CA TRP A 20 -2.82 0.43 11.26
C TRP A 20 -4.08 -0.45 11.24
N ASN A 21 -3.98 -1.75 11.53
CA ASN A 21 -5.15 -2.62 11.69
C ASN A 21 -5.63 -2.75 13.16
N ARG A 22 -5.21 -1.85 14.05
CA ARG A 22 -5.60 -1.88 15.48
C ARG A 22 -7.06 -1.47 15.66
N ASN A 23 -7.61 -1.82 16.82
CA ASN A 23 -8.84 -1.23 17.32
C ASN A 23 -8.50 0.01 18.16
N LEU A 24 -9.25 1.09 18.01
CA LEU A 24 -9.16 2.22 18.94
C LEU A 24 -9.80 1.80 20.26
N ARG A 25 -9.04 1.92 21.34
CA ARG A 25 -9.58 1.79 22.69
C ARG A 25 -9.70 3.21 23.24
N GLU A 26 -10.93 3.70 23.39
CA GLU A 26 -11.18 4.98 24.06
C GLU A 26 -10.80 4.85 25.54
N PRO A 27 -9.83 5.61 26.08
CA PRO A 27 -9.31 5.38 27.43
C PRO A 27 -10.27 5.77 28.58
N SER A 28 -11.43 6.38 28.31
CA SER A 28 -12.15 7.18 29.32
C SER A 28 -13.59 6.78 29.64
N ARG A 29 -14.15 5.67 29.15
CA ARG A 29 -15.55 5.29 29.50
C ARG A 29 -15.70 3.84 29.96
N THR A 30 -16.11 3.69 31.22
CA THR A 30 -16.26 2.45 32.01
C THR A 30 -17.45 1.57 31.58
N PHE A 31 -18.03 1.76 30.40
CA PHE A 31 -19.08 0.88 29.88
C PHE A 31 -18.80 0.58 28.41
N SER A 32 -18.64 -0.72 28.13
CA SER A 32 -18.52 -1.37 26.81
C SER A 32 -18.84 -0.46 25.63
N THR A 33 -17.85 0.28 25.14
CA THR A 33 -17.97 1.04 23.89
C THR A 33 -17.19 0.25 22.85
N PHE A 34 -17.90 -0.17 21.80
CA PHE A 34 -17.44 -1.06 20.74
C PHE A 34 -16.03 -0.70 20.24
N LEU A 35 -15.14 -1.69 20.20
CA LEU A 35 -13.84 -1.57 19.54
C LEU A 35 -14.08 -1.21 18.06
N SER A 36 -13.82 0.03 17.65
CA SER A 36 -13.79 0.38 16.23
C SER A 36 -12.44 -0.03 15.66
N GLN A 37 -12.46 -1.04 14.80
CA GLN A 37 -11.30 -1.40 14.00
C GLN A 37 -11.01 -0.24 13.05
N ILE A 38 -9.77 0.27 13.04
CA ILE A 38 -9.40 1.41 12.20
C ILE A 38 -9.45 1.05 10.72
N ALA A 39 -8.88 -0.11 10.35
CA ALA A 39 -8.86 -0.59 8.97
C ALA A 39 -8.66 -2.12 8.90
N ASN A 40 -9.13 -2.71 7.79
CA ASN A 40 -8.68 -4.01 7.31
C ASN A 40 -7.62 -3.74 6.23
N ILE A 41 -6.46 -4.38 6.32
CA ILE A 41 -5.32 -4.10 5.43
C ILE A 41 -4.98 -5.36 4.64
N ILE A 42 -4.92 -5.22 3.31
CA ILE A 42 -4.43 -6.23 2.38
C ILE A 42 -3.02 -5.83 1.99
N TYR A 43 -2.05 -6.73 2.18
CA TYR A 43 -0.69 -6.58 1.66
C TYR A 43 -0.61 -7.42 0.39
N LEU A 44 -0.22 -6.80 -0.73
CA LEU A 44 -0.13 -7.43 -2.03
C LEU A 44 1.32 -7.41 -2.50
N ASP A 45 1.92 -8.58 -2.63
CA ASP A 45 3.22 -8.74 -3.29
C ASP A 45 3.01 -8.62 -4.80
N ALA A 46 3.51 -7.53 -5.39
CA ALA A 46 3.38 -7.25 -6.83
C ALA A 46 4.60 -6.48 -7.36
N PRO A 47 4.93 -6.62 -8.66
CA PRO A 47 4.34 -7.54 -9.63
C PRO A 47 4.71 -9.02 -9.37
N ALA A 48 4.22 -9.94 -10.19
CA ALA A 48 4.62 -11.33 -10.11
C ALA A 48 6.16 -11.48 -10.21
N GLY A 49 6.76 -12.24 -9.30
CA GLY A 49 8.21 -12.30 -9.09
C GLY A 49 8.70 -11.53 -7.86
N VAL A 50 7.84 -10.70 -7.23
CA VAL A 50 8.12 -10.05 -5.94
C VAL A 50 7.65 -10.91 -4.78
N GLY A 51 8.47 -11.06 -3.74
CA GLY A 51 8.10 -11.75 -2.50
C GLY A 51 7.68 -13.19 -2.76
N TYR A 52 6.43 -13.52 -2.41
CA TYR A 52 5.85 -14.85 -2.66
C TYR A 52 5.04 -14.95 -3.96
N SER A 53 4.83 -13.84 -4.68
CA SER A 53 4.15 -13.86 -5.98
C SER A 53 5.08 -14.41 -7.06
N TYR A 54 4.59 -15.30 -7.90
CA TYR A 54 5.39 -15.97 -8.94
C TYR A 54 4.67 -16.03 -10.28
N TYR A 55 5.43 -16.29 -11.35
CA TYR A 55 4.95 -16.53 -12.70
C TYR A 55 5.74 -17.67 -13.33
N ASN A 56 5.12 -18.41 -14.26
CA ASN A 56 5.68 -19.65 -14.81
C ASN A 56 6.58 -19.43 -16.05
N ALA A 57 7.08 -18.22 -16.27
CA ALA A 57 7.95 -17.92 -17.42
C ALA A 57 9.41 -17.73 -16.97
N THR A 58 10.37 -18.04 -17.86
CA THR A 58 11.81 -17.97 -17.55
C THR A 58 12.28 -16.56 -17.23
N ARG A 59 11.68 -15.55 -17.86
CA ARG A 59 11.88 -14.13 -17.58
C ARG A 59 10.70 -13.33 -18.13
N LYS A 60 10.12 -12.46 -17.32
CA LYS A 60 9.12 -11.46 -17.73
C LYS A 60 9.66 -10.07 -17.40
N VAL A 61 9.54 -9.14 -18.34
CA VAL A 61 9.75 -7.71 -18.10
C VAL A 61 8.36 -7.12 -17.93
N PHE A 62 8.14 -6.46 -16.81
CA PHE A 62 6.87 -5.78 -16.53
C PHE A 62 6.98 -4.31 -16.88
N ASN A 63 5.89 -3.74 -17.39
CA ASN A 63 5.68 -2.29 -17.46
C ASN A 63 4.54 -1.90 -16.50
N ASP A 64 4.42 -0.62 -16.19
CA ASP A 64 3.49 -0.17 -15.15
C ASP A 64 2.02 -0.39 -15.51
N ASP A 65 1.66 -0.35 -16.79
CA ASP A 65 0.30 -0.65 -17.25
C ASP A 65 -0.10 -2.11 -16.99
N GLU A 66 0.81 -3.04 -17.27
CA GLU A 66 0.65 -4.47 -16.97
C GLU A 66 0.53 -4.70 -15.46
N VAL A 67 1.40 -4.07 -14.65
CA VAL A 67 1.33 -4.21 -13.19
C VAL A 67 0.01 -3.65 -12.64
N ALA A 68 -0.44 -2.50 -13.14
CA ALA A 68 -1.72 -1.93 -12.75
C ALA A 68 -2.89 -2.84 -13.11
N GLN A 69 -2.85 -3.49 -14.28
CA GLN A 69 -3.87 -4.43 -14.70
C GLN A 69 -3.87 -5.71 -13.85
N ASP A 70 -2.70 -6.32 -13.64
CA ASP A 70 -2.55 -7.52 -12.82
C ASP A 70 -3.03 -7.27 -11.36
N ASN A 71 -2.71 -6.09 -10.80
CA ASN A 71 -3.17 -5.69 -9.47
C ASN A 71 -4.68 -5.46 -9.40
N PHE A 72 -5.27 -4.86 -10.44
CA PHE A 72 -6.71 -4.68 -10.55
C PHE A 72 -7.45 -6.03 -10.57
N ASP A 73 -6.95 -6.97 -11.37
CA ASP A 73 -7.52 -8.31 -11.47
C ASP A 73 -7.34 -9.11 -10.18
N ALA A 74 -6.18 -9.01 -9.52
CA ALA A 74 -5.95 -9.59 -8.20
C ALA A 74 -6.94 -9.08 -7.15
N LEU A 75 -7.22 -7.77 -7.13
CA LEU A 75 -8.18 -7.17 -6.21
C LEU A 75 -9.62 -7.61 -6.50
N LYS A 76 -10.00 -7.70 -7.78
CA LYS A 76 -11.31 -8.22 -8.20
C LYS A 76 -11.52 -9.68 -7.79
N LEU A 77 -10.48 -10.52 -7.94
CA LEU A 77 -10.48 -11.91 -7.48
C LEU A 77 -10.56 -11.99 -5.96
N TRP A 78 -9.86 -11.12 -5.24
CA TRP A 78 -9.92 -11.05 -3.78
C TRP A 78 -11.34 -10.77 -3.29
N PHE A 79 -12.04 -9.79 -3.86
CA PHE A 79 -13.44 -9.51 -3.49
C PHE A 79 -14.43 -10.59 -3.94
N THR A 80 -14.10 -11.38 -4.97
CA THR A 80 -14.89 -12.58 -5.30
C THR A 80 -14.75 -13.64 -4.21
N LYS A 81 -13.55 -13.78 -3.64
CA LYS A 81 -13.27 -14.73 -2.55
C LYS A 81 -13.80 -14.25 -1.19
N PHE A 82 -13.82 -12.95 -0.95
CA PHE A 82 -14.28 -12.31 0.29
C PHE A 82 -15.45 -11.33 0.00
N PRO A 83 -16.60 -11.84 -0.46
CA PRO A 83 -17.73 -11.00 -0.89
C PRO A 83 -18.30 -10.13 0.24
N GLU A 84 -18.18 -10.57 1.49
CA GLU A 84 -18.60 -9.82 2.68
C GLU A 84 -17.83 -8.50 2.88
N ARG A 85 -16.69 -8.34 2.19
CA ARG A 85 -15.84 -7.14 2.28
C ARG A 85 -16.17 -6.10 1.22
N LYS A 86 -16.98 -6.42 0.19
CA LYS A 86 -17.35 -5.47 -0.89
C LYS A 86 -18.09 -4.23 -0.38
N GLY A 87 -18.78 -4.34 0.75
CA GLY A 87 -19.49 -3.22 1.37
C GLY A 87 -18.58 -2.23 2.10
N ASN A 88 -17.30 -2.56 2.32
CA ASN A 88 -16.37 -1.67 3.01
C ASN A 88 -15.88 -0.56 2.08
N GLU A 89 -15.55 0.57 2.68
CA GLU A 89 -14.76 1.61 2.01
C GLU A 89 -13.39 1.07 1.61
N LEU A 90 -13.02 1.33 0.36
CA LEU A 90 -11.76 0.87 -0.23
C LEU A 90 -10.82 2.06 -0.42
N TYR A 91 -9.59 1.89 0.05
CA TYR A 91 -8.49 2.82 -0.16
C TYR A 91 -7.28 2.07 -0.73
N VAL A 92 -6.54 2.69 -1.64
CA VAL A 92 -5.29 2.13 -2.19
C VAL A 92 -4.12 2.92 -1.65
N MET A 93 -3.10 2.24 -1.13
CA MET A 93 -1.96 2.90 -0.48
C MET A 93 -0.62 2.30 -0.90
N GLY A 94 0.43 3.11 -0.88
CA GLY A 94 1.78 2.69 -1.26
C GLY A 94 2.83 3.73 -0.92
N GLU A 95 4.10 3.33 -1.06
CA GLU A 95 5.27 4.13 -0.73
C GLU A 95 6.35 4.00 -1.81
N SER A 96 7.23 4.99 -1.95
CA SER A 96 8.35 4.97 -2.92
C SER A 96 7.84 4.81 -4.36
N TYR A 97 8.22 3.78 -5.11
CA TYR A 97 7.66 3.51 -6.45
C TYR A 97 6.15 3.20 -6.43
N GLY A 98 5.56 2.99 -5.24
CA GLY A 98 4.13 3.07 -5.02
C GLY A 98 3.51 4.40 -5.46
N GLY A 99 4.30 5.47 -5.61
CA GLY A 99 3.87 6.72 -6.26
C GLY A 99 3.42 6.56 -7.72
N THR A 100 3.91 5.53 -8.42
CA THR A 100 3.44 5.13 -9.76
C THR A 100 2.31 4.11 -9.65
N TYR A 101 2.51 3.04 -8.87
CA TYR A 101 1.54 1.94 -8.79
C TYR A 101 0.17 2.35 -8.23
N VAL A 102 0.15 3.20 -7.20
CA VAL A 102 -1.09 3.60 -6.51
C VAL A 102 -2.00 4.43 -7.41
N PRO A 103 -1.54 5.51 -8.08
CA PRO A 103 -2.37 6.24 -9.03
C PRO A 103 -2.85 5.39 -10.20
N MET A 104 -1.98 4.54 -10.79
CA MET A 104 -2.37 3.73 -11.94
C MET A 104 -3.43 2.69 -11.61
N LEU A 105 -3.30 2.00 -10.47
CA LEU A 105 -4.35 1.10 -9.98
C LEU A 105 -5.63 1.88 -9.63
N SER A 106 -5.50 3.02 -8.96
CA SER A 106 -6.65 3.86 -8.57
C SER A 106 -7.42 4.39 -9.77
N ALA A 107 -6.74 4.72 -10.87
CA ALA A 107 -7.37 5.12 -12.13
C ALA A 107 -8.24 3.98 -12.69
N LYS A 108 -7.68 2.76 -12.80
CA LYS A 108 -8.44 1.57 -13.25
C LYS A 108 -9.64 1.27 -12.36
N ILE A 109 -9.49 1.37 -11.03
CA ILE A 109 -10.58 1.17 -10.07
C ILE A 109 -11.67 2.23 -10.25
N THR A 110 -11.29 3.49 -10.48
CA THR A 110 -12.23 4.61 -10.67
C THR A 110 -13.03 4.44 -11.96
N GLU A 111 -12.39 3.99 -13.04
CA GLU A 111 -13.06 3.69 -14.32
C GLU A 111 -14.05 2.52 -14.20
N ALA A 112 -13.75 1.52 -13.35
CA ALA A 112 -14.61 0.37 -13.07
C ALA A 112 -15.49 0.57 -11.82
N SER A 113 -16.16 1.72 -11.73
CA SER A 113 -16.99 2.10 -10.57
C SER A 113 -18.14 1.14 -10.25
N ASP A 114 -18.62 0.37 -11.22
CA ASP A 114 -19.61 -0.69 -11.06
C ASP A 114 -19.03 -1.91 -10.30
N VAL A 115 -17.74 -2.19 -10.48
CA VAL A 115 -17.01 -3.26 -9.80
C VAL A 115 -16.56 -2.82 -8.40
N PHE A 116 -16.17 -1.56 -8.25
CA PHE A 116 -15.63 -0.99 -7.02
C PHE A 116 -16.41 0.26 -6.54
N PRO A 117 -17.72 0.13 -6.24
CA PRO A 117 -18.57 1.28 -5.92
C PRO A 117 -18.19 2.02 -4.62
N ASN A 118 -17.38 1.38 -3.76
CA ASN A 118 -16.96 1.91 -2.47
C ASN A 118 -15.50 2.40 -2.47
N PHE A 119 -14.88 2.63 -3.63
CA PHE A 119 -13.57 3.28 -3.67
C PHE A 119 -13.66 4.73 -3.18
N LYS A 120 -12.84 5.09 -2.18
CA LYS A 120 -12.88 6.41 -1.51
C LYS A 120 -11.64 7.24 -1.71
N GLY A 121 -10.52 6.64 -2.11
CA GLY A 121 -9.32 7.41 -2.44
C GLY A 121 -8.03 6.62 -2.26
N MET A 122 -6.93 7.36 -2.31
CA MET A 122 -5.59 6.79 -2.26
C MET A 122 -4.65 7.56 -1.32
N LEU A 123 -3.61 6.90 -0.84
CA LEU A 123 -2.57 7.48 0.02
C LEU A 123 -1.19 7.09 -0.49
N ILE A 124 -0.31 8.07 -0.67
CA ILE A 124 1.04 7.87 -1.21
C ILE A 124 2.05 8.44 -0.21
N GLY A 125 2.92 7.59 0.32
CA GLY A 125 4.05 8.00 1.16
C GLY A 125 5.32 8.18 0.31
N ASN A 126 5.97 9.34 0.38
CA ASN A 126 7.30 9.57 -0.23
C ASN A 126 7.43 9.00 -1.67
N GLY A 127 6.45 9.28 -2.53
CA GLY A 127 6.27 8.58 -3.80
C GLY A 127 7.14 9.08 -4.95
N CYS A 128 7.48 8.19 -5.89
CA CYS A 128 7.91 8.53 -7.24
C CYS A 128 6.70 8.93 -8.08
N VAL A 129 6.39 10.23 -8.14
CA VAL A 129 5.20 10.75 -8.85
C VAL A 129 5.57 11.53 -10.11
N ASP A 130 6.68 12.27 -10.06
CA ASP A 130 7.24 13.00 -11.20
C ASP A 130 8.76 12.93 -11.10
N ASP A 131 9.40 12.26 -12.06
CA ASP A 131 10.84 12.03 -12.04
C ASP A 131 11.64 13.33 -12.11
N LYS A 132 11.15 14.33 -12.86
CA LYS A 132 11.85 15.60 -13.03
C LYS A 132 11.81 16.42 -11.75
N ILE A 133 10.64 16.54 -11.13
CA ILE A 133 10.47 17.26 -9.86
C ILE A 133 11.24 16.53 -8.75
N ASN A 134 11.12 15.20 -8.66
CA ASN A 134 11.85 14.40 -7.68
C ASN A 134 13.36 14.58 -7.82
N PHE A 135 13.91 14.49 -9.04
CA PHE A 135 15.34 14.67 -9.26
C PHE A 135 15.81 16.09 -8.92
N ASN A 136 15.11 17.11 -9.43
CA ASN A 136 15.49 18.50 -9.22
C ASN A 136 15.45 18.91 -7.73
N THR A 137 14.46 18.42 -6.99
CA THR A 137 14.33 18.71 -5.56
C THR A 137 15.32 17.91 -4.72
N ASN A 138 15.70 16.71 -5.16
CA ASN A 138 16.61 15.84 -4.42
C ASN A 138 18.02 16.43 -4.28
N ILE A 139 18.56 17.07 -5.33
CA ILE A 139 19.86 17.76 -5.26
C ILE A 139 19.83 18.86 -4.19
N ASN A 140 18.79 19.70 -4.22
CA ASN A 140 18.62 20.75 -3.22
C ASN A 140 18.46 20.18 -1.81
N TYR A 141 17.66 19.12 -1.65
CA TYR A 141 17.49 18.45 -0.36
C TYR A 141 18.83 17.96 0.18
N GLN A 142 19.66 17.30 -0.63
CA GLN A 142 20.97 16.81 -0.21
C GLN A 142 21.91 17.94 0.20
N TYR A 143 21.97 19.02 -0.59
CA TYR A 143 22.81 20.18 -0.30
C TYR A 143 22.42 20.86 1.02
N TYR A 144 21.12 21.18 1.20
CA TYR A 144 20.64 21.87 2.40
C TYR A 144 20.62 21.00 3.66
N HIS A 145 20.85 19.69 3.53
CA HIS A 145 21.02 18.76 4.65
C HIS A 145 22.48 18.28 4.80
N ALA A 146 23.44 18.95 4.16
CA ALA A 146 24.88 18.66 4.25
C ALA A 146 25.23 17.20 3.89
N VAL A 147 24.45 16.56 3.01
CA VAL A 147 24.75 15.24 2.46
C VAL A 147 25.78 15.36 1.33
N VAL A 148 25.69 16.45 0.56
CA VAL A 148 26.63 16.84 -0.50
C VAL A 148 27.02 18.29 -0.33
N ASP A 149 28.22 18.68 -0.75
CA ASP A 149 28.67 20.06 -0.79
C ASP A 149 28.96 20.51 -2.24
N GLU A 150 29.62 21.65 -2.39
CA GLU A 150 29.95 22.22 -3.70
C GLU A 150 31.18 21.58 -4.36
N ARG A 151 31.86 20.62 -3.70
CA ARG A 151 33.18 20.12 -4.07
C ARG A 151 33.23 18.63 -4.38
#